data_AF-A0A367QPJ3-F1
#
_entry.id   AF-A0A367QPJ3-F1
#
_cell.length_a   1.000
_cell.length_b   1.000
_cell.length_c   1.000
_cell.angle_alpha   90.00
_cell.angle_beta   90.00
_cell.angle_gamma   90.00
#
_symmetry.space_group_name_H-M   'P 1'
#
loop_
_entity.id
_entity.type
_entity.pdbx_description
1 polymer ?
#
loop_
_entity_poly.entity_id
_entity_poly.type
_entity_poly.pdbx_seq_one_letter_code
_entity_poly.pdbx_strand_id
1 'polypeptide(L)'
;MKASAKFDFEDEKFNAPPSQVIPWCQMINPRYGTDGTLQPYGLALKLDNAHAVGFQLDENWQQLEHEFSSGVETILLSTTPQLVIVRRGPLSVKDRETGTKLGTLKENYDAFLADKLKFKTFTRYLIFLVGENKKFLHESPLQLTLNGAAGASFSKTYCEYQQGKVTSGFVAELEKAYAVYRKQPVTPKGPLFHAHGIFSPIIECEERGIEPNIALVASTVDFKHPTVGTLTQYLIASDSPESAIICKTFEEYKDFGKEPVKVESPKLAMAGVSSSYIYADEDDFGYPPY
;
A
#
# COMPACT_ATOMS: atom_id res chain seq x y z
N MET A 1 -43.89 4.54 -40.13
CA MET A 1 -43.17 3.73 -39.11
C MET A 1 -42.04 3.01 -39.82
N LYS A 2 -40.79 2.95 -39.38
CA LYS A 2 -40.08 3.40 -38.17
C LYS A 2 -38.65 3.69 -38.65
N ALA A 3 -37.99 4.70 -38.11
CA ALA A 3 -36.54 4.79 -38.19
C ALA A 3 -35.96 3.47 -37.63
N SER A 4 -35.25 2.72 -38.47
CA SER A 4 -34.45 1.59 -38.01
C SER A 4 -33.27 2.20 -37.27
N ALA A 5 -33.43 2.38 -35.96
CA ALA A 5 -32.32 2.76 -35.11
C ALA A 5 -31.26 1.67 -35.21
N LYS A 6 -30.03 2.06 -35.59
CA LYS A 6 -28.88 1.17 -35.59
C LYS A 6 -28.31 1.13 -34.16
N PHE A 7 -28.41 -0.02 -33.53
CA PHE A 7 -27.87 -0.30 -32.19
C PHE A 7 -26.53 -1.02 -32.32
N ASP A 8 -25.57 -0.37 -32.96
CA ASP A 8 -24.24 -0.95 -33.16
C ASP A 8 -23.29 -0.39 -32.10
N PHE A 9 -23.09 -1.17 -31.04
CA PHE A 9 -22.24 -0.85 -29.89
C PHE A 9 -20.93 -1.65 -29.90
N GLU A 10 -20.61 -2.34 -31.00
CA GLU A 10 -19.40 -3.16 -31.14
C GLU A 10 -18.16 -2.31 -31.52
N ASP A 11 -18.34 -1.01 -31.78
CA ASP A 11 -17.25 -0.05 -31.99
C ASP A 11 -16.43 0.10 -30.70
N GLU A 12 -15.10 0.04 -30.80
CA GLU A 12 -14.17 0.12 -29.68
C GLU A 12 -14.39 1.34 -28.78
N LYS A 13 -14.96 2.43 -29.29
CA LYS A 13 -15.32 3.61 -28.48
C LYS A 13 -16.42 3.35 -27.43
N PHE A 14 -17.21 2.30 -27.60
CA PHE A 14 -18.25 1.87 -26.66
C PHE A 14 -17.78 0.74 -25.74
N ASN A 15 -16.66 0.10 -26.07
CA ASN A 15 -16.02 -0.83 -25.15
C ASN A 15 -15.57 -0.06 -23.91
N ALA A 16 -15.80 -0.67 -22.74
CA ALA A 16 -15.20 -0.15 -21.52
C ALA A 16 -13.68 -0.09 -21.75
N PRO A 17 -13.01 1.04 -21.45
CA PRO A 17 -11.56 1.07 -21.50
C PRO A 17 -11.02 -0.09 -20.66
N PRO A 18 -9.93 -0.75 -21.10
CA PRO A 18 -9.27 -1.77 -20.30
C PRO A 18 -9.11 -1.23 -18.89
N SER A 19 -9.45 -2.01 -17.86
CA SER A 19 -9.28 -1.58 -16.47
C SER A 19 -7.84 -1.08 -16.31
N GLN A 20 -7.65 0.23 -16.15
CA GLN A 20 -6.31 0.79 -16.06
C GLN A 20 -5.63 0.18 -14.84
N VAL A 21 -4.70 -0.71 -15.13
CA VAL A 21 -3.81 -1.29 -14.15
C VAL A 21 -2.96 -0.15 -13.62
N ILE A 22 -3.12 0.18 -12.34
CA ILE A 22 -2.26 1.15 -11.67
C ILE A 22 -0.90 0.46 -11.47
N PRO A 23 0.21 0.99 -12.01
CA PRO A 23 1.53 0.43 -11.74
C PRO A 23 1.78 0.34 -10.24
N TRP A 24 2.50 -0.67 -9.79
CA TRP A 24 2.55 -1.00 -8.36
C TRP A 24 3.95 -1.26 -7.83
N CYS A 25 4.08 -1.09 -6.52
CA CYS A 25 5.24 -1.45 -5.73
C CYS A 25 4.81 -2.37 -4.58
N GLN A 26 5.78 -3.05 -3.99
CA GLN A 26 5.53 -3.96 -2.88
C GLN A 26 6.67 -3.96 -1.88
N MET A 27 6.41 -4.43 -0.67
CA MET A 27 7.46 -4.74 0.29
C MET A 27 8.01 -6.13 -0.02
N ILE A 28 9.33 -6.24 -0.22
CA ILE A 28 10.05 -7.52 -0.33
C ILE A 28 10.59 -7.88 1.04
N ASN A 29 10.31 -9.11 1.49
CA ASN A 29 10.79 -9.59 2.77
C ASN A 29 12.25 -10.09 2.67
N PRO A 30 13.02 -10.02 3.77
CA PRO A 30 14.34 -10.61 3.85
C PRO A 30 14.26 -12.13 3.75
N ARG A 31 15.20 -12.72 3.02
CA ARG A 31 15.38 -14.17 2.95
C ARG A 31 16.86 -14.52 2.80
N TYR A 32 17.25 -15.70 3.25
CA TYR A 32 18.62 -16.17 3.09
C TYR A 32 18.81 -16.75 1.69
N GLY A 33 19.87 -16.32 1.01
CA GLY A 33 20.33 -16.92 -0.23
C GLY A 33 20.94 -18.31 0.00
N THR A 34 21.24 -19.02 -1.09
CA THR A 34 21.89 -20.34 -1.04
C THR A 34 23.29 -20.32 -0.41
N ASP A 35 23.92 -19.15 -0.36
CA ASP A 35 25.22 -18.90 0.26
C ASP A 35 25.12 -18.50 1.75
N GLY A 36 23.91 -18.47 2.31
CA GLY A 36 23.65 -18.07 3.69
C GLY A 36 23.68 -16.55 3.92
N THR A 37 23.81 -15.73 2.87
CA THR A 37 23.75 -14.27 2.98
C THR A 37 22.30 -13.77 2.97
N LEU A 38 22.02 -12.70 3.70
CA LEU A 38 20.70 -12.08 3.70
C LEU A 38 20.51 -11.32 2.38
N GLN A 39 19.50 -11.68 1.61
CA GLN A 39 19.17 -10.97 0.40
C GLN A 39 18.60 -9.57 0.70
N PRO A 40 18.75 -8.61 -0.24
CA PRO A 40 18.19 -7.27 -0.10
C PRO A 40 16.66 -7.30 0.13
N TYR A 41 16.18 -6.42 0.99
CA TYR A 41 14.77 -6.30 1.38
C TYR A 41 14.36 -4.82 1.47
N GLY A 42 13.05 -4.55 1.48
CA GLY A 42 12.53 -3.19 1.55
C GLY A 42 11.42 -2.91 0.53
N LEU A 43 11.13 -1.63 0.32
CA LEU A 43 10.14 -1.22 -0.68
C LEU A 43 10.75 -1.37 -2.06
N ALA A 44 10.12 -2.18 -2.91
CA ALA A 44 10.57 -2.52 -4.24
C ALA A 44 9.60 -2.03 -5.32
N LEU A 45 10.18 -1.53 -6.41
CA LEU A 45 9.49 -1.15 -7.64
C LEU A 45 10.16 -1.89 -8.81
N LYS A 46 9.40 -2.72 -9.51
CA LYS A 46 9.89 -3.37 -10.74
C LYS A 46 10.25 -2.34 -11.79
N LEU A 47 11.28 -2.63 -12.58
CA LEU A 47 11.76 -1.71 -13.61
C LEU A 47 10.67 -1.35 -14.64
N ASP A 48 9.82 -2.31 -15.03
CA ASP A 48 8.69 -2.04 -15.94
C ASP A 48 7.67 -1.08 -15.34
N ASN A 49 7.36 -1.22 -14.04
CA ASN A 49 6.47 -0.29 -13.34
C ASN A 49 7.15 1.08 -13.16
N ALA A 50 8.46 1.11 -12.91
CA ALA A 50 9.24 2.33 -12.83
C ALA A 50 9.21 3.11 -14.16
N HIS A 51 9.43 2.43 -15.28
CA HIS A 51 9.34 3.03 -16.61
C HIS A 51 7.93 3.52 -16.93
N ALA A 52 6.90 2.74 -16.58
CA ALA A 52 5.50 3.09 -16.84
C ALA A 52 5.05 4.39 -16.15
N VAL A 53 5.63 4.73 -15.00
CA VAL A 53 5.32 5.97 -14.27
C VAL A 53 6.33 7.10 -14.49
N GLY A 54 7.36 6.89 -15.31
CA GLY A 54 8.44 7.84 -15.52
C GLY A 54 9.30 8.07 -14.29
N PHE A 55 9.61 6.99 -13.54
CA PHE A 55 10.37 7.06 -12.31
C PHE A 55 11.79 7.60 -12.51
N GLN A 56 12.18 8.55 -11.68
CA GLN A 56 13.50 9.17 -11.63
C GLN A 56 14.26 8.61 -10.43
N LEU A 57 15.34 7.88 -10.72
CA LEU A 57 16.20 7.31 -9.68
C LEU A 57 16.92 8.41 -8.91
N ASP A 58 16.89 8.33 -7.58
CA ASP A 58 17.74 9.12 -6.70
C ASP A 58 18.72 8.22 -5.91
N GLU A 59 19.57 8.82 -5.10
CA GLU A 59 20.63 8.12 -4.35
C GLU A 59 20.11 7.13 -3.28
N ASN A 60 18.83 7.23 -2.90
CA ASN A 60 18.20 6.38 -1.89
C ASN A 60 17.67 5.07 -2.49
N TRP A 61 17.68 4.93 -3.82
CA TRP A 61 17.23 3.73 -4.51
C TRP A 61 18.40 2.95 -5.10
N GLN A 62 18.39 1.65 -4.88
CA GLN A 62 19.37 0.72 -5.43
C GLN A 62 18.72 -0.11 -6.53
N GLN A 63 19.36 -0.17 -7.69
CA GLN A 63 18.96 -1.08 -8.76
C GLN A 63 19.70 -2.41 -8.58
N LEU A 64 18.96 -3.52 -8.51
CA LEU A 64 19.52 -4.87 -8.34
C LEU A 64 18.63 -5.93 -8.97
N GLU A 65 19.19 -7.12 -9.17
CA GLU A 65 18.44 -8.30 -9.57
C GLU A 65 17.86 -9.00 -8.34
N HIS A 66 16.59 -9.40 -8.43
CA HIS A 66 15.89 -10.11 -7.38
C HIS A 66 15.17 -11.34 -7.96
N GLU A 67 15.32 -12.48 -7.30
CA GLU A 67 14.74 -13.74 -7.74
C GLU A 67 13.32 -13.91 -7.20
N PHE A 68 12.29 -13.61 -7.97
CA PHE A 68 10.92 -13.95 -7.58
C PHE A 68 10.63 -15.43 -7.84
N SER A 69 9.52 -15.93 -7.29
CA SER A 69 8.93 -17.23 -7.69
C SER A 69 8.70 -17.33 -9.19
N SER A 70 8.42 -16.20 -9.85
CA SER A 70 8.24 -16.08 -11.30
C SER A 70 9.54 -16.03 -12.11
N GLY A 71 10.69 -15.91 -11.44
CA GLY A 71 12.01 -15.76 -12.06
C GLY A 71 12.75 -14.52 -11.60
N VAL A 72 13.97 -14.34 -12.13
CA VAL A 72 14.83 -13.20 -11.80
C VAL A 72 14.37 -11.96 -12.54
N GLU A 73 14.19 -10.86 -11.82
CA GLU A 73 13.81 -9.57 -12.38
C GLU A 73 14.64 -8.43 -11.78
N THR A 74 14.82 -7.36 -12.56
CA THR A 74 15.48 -6.15 -12.08
C THR A 74 14.49 -5.26 -11.34
N ILE A 75 14.84 -4.85 -10.14
CA ILE A 75 14.04 -4.00 -9.27
C ILE A 75 14.82 -2.78 -8.79
N LEU A 76 14.09 -1.74 -8.42
CA LEU A 76 14.55 -0.62 -7.64
C LEU A 76 14.12 -0.83 -6.19
N LEU A 77 15.05 -0.76 -5.25
CA LEU A 77 14.81 -1.08 -3.84
C LEU A 77 15.25 0.06 -2.94
N SER A 78 14.48 0.33 -1.88
CA SER A 78 14.83 1.28 -0.82
C SER A 78 14.33 0.79 0.54
N THR A 79 15.18 0.92 1.57
CA THR A 79 14.83 0.68 2.98
C THR A 79 14.37 1.96 3.70
N THR A 80 14.61 3.13 3.11
CA THR A 80 14.22 4.43 3.68
C THR A 80 13.44 5.30 2.69
N PRO A 81 12.38 4.79 2.04
CA PRO A 81 11.68 5.55 1.02
C PRO A 81 10.93 6.74 1.64
N GLN A 82 10.70 7.80 0.86
CA GLN A 82 9.81 8.89 1.27
C GLN A 82 8.53 8.84 0.43
N LEU A 83 7.39 8.86 1.11
CA LEU A 83 6.10 8.51 0.54
C LEU A 83 5.08 9.60 0.85
N VAL A 84 4.32 10.01 -0.16
CA VAL A 84 3.03 10.67 0.04
C VAL A 84 1.93 9.63 -0.15
N ILE A 85 1.05 9.47 0.83
CA ILE A 85 -0.08 8.53 0.78
C ILE A 85 -1.35 9.31 0.45
N VAL A 86 -1.79 9.24 -0.80
CA VAL A 86 -2.95 9.99 -1.30
C VAL A 86 -4.26 9.32 -0.89
N ARG A 87 -4.36 8.00 -1.08
CA ARG A 87 -5.54 7.21 -0.68
C ARG A 87 -5.09 5.96 0.07
N ARG A 88 -5.93 5.56 1.02
CA ARG A 88 -5.79 4.31 1.78
C ARG A 88 -7.09 3.53 1.62
N GLY A 89 -6.99 2.30 1.14
CA GLY A 89 -8.09 1.35 1.08
C GLY A 89 -8.46 0.79 2.47
N PRO A 90 -9.58 0.08 2.57
CA PRO A 90 -9.94 -0.61 3.81
C PRO A 90 -8.93 -1.72 4.14
N LEU A 91 -8.88 -2.10 5.42
CA LEU A 91 -8.21 -3.33 5.82
C LEU A 91 -9.05 -4.51 5.32
N SER A 92 -8.51 -5.24 4.35
CA SER A 92 -9.17 -6.34 3.67
C SER A 92 -8.60 -7.69 4.10
N VAL A 93 -9.37 -8.74 3.81
CA VAL A 93 -9.00 -10.13 4.06
C VAL A 93 -8.98 -10.86 2.73
N LYS A 94 -7.95 -11.68 2.52
CA LYS A 94 -7.89 -12.67 1.45
C LYS A 94 -7.65 -14.06 2.02
N ASP A 95 -8.14 -15.06 1.32
CA ASP A 95 -7.77 -16.45 1.56
C ASP A 95 -6.28 -16.65 1.21
N ARG A 96 -5.53 -17.33 2.08
CA ARG A 96 -4.08 -17.44 1.98
C ARG A 96 -3.65 -18.41 0.88
N GLU A 97 -4.43 -19.45 0.62
CA GLU A 97 -4.11 -20.46 -0.40
C GLU A 97 -4.48 -19.97 -1.80
N THR A 98 -5.66 -19.37 -1.95
CA THR A 98 -6.16 -18.96 -3.26
C THR A 98 -5.81 -17.52 -3.62
N GLY A 99 -5.32 -16.72 -2.66
CA GLY A 99 -5.12 -15.28 -2.81
C GLY A 99 -6.41 -14.47 -3.01
N THR A 100 -7.58 -15.12 -3.02
CA THR A 100 -8.86 -14.48 -3.36
C THR A 100 -9.27 -13.52 -2.26
N LYS A 101 -9.54 -12.26 -2.62
CA LYS A 101 -10.11 -11.27 -1.70
C LYS A 101 -11.52 -11.69 -1.28
N LEU A 102 -11.77 -11.70 0.03
CA LEU A 102 -13.06 -12.09 0.63
C LEU A 102 -13.92 -10.89 1.05
N GLY A 103 -13.32 -9.71 1.13
CA GLY A 103 -13.98 -8.46 1.53
C GLY A 103 -13.15 -7.68 2.54
N THR A 104 -13.81 -6.87 3.38
CA THR A 104 -13.14 -6.16 4.47
C THR A 104 -12.98 -7.06 5.71
N LEU A 105 -12.00 -6.75 6.57
CA LEU A 105 -11.84 -7.42 7.86
C LEU A 105 -13.06 -7.23 8.76
N LYS A 106 -13.72 -6.07 8.67
CA LYS A 106 -14.94 -5.79 9.46
C LYS A 106 -16.07 -6.76 9.12
N GLU A 107 -16.26 -7.06 7.84
CA GLU A 107 -17.32 -7.98 7.37
C GLU A 107 -16.99 -9.44 7.64
N ASN A 108 -15.70 -9.78 7.71
CA ASN A 108 -15.22 -11.16 7.86
C ASN A 108 -14.56 -11.40 9.24
N TYR A 109 -14.86 -10.58 10.24
CA TYR A 109 -14.12 -10.57 11.52
C TYR A 109 -14.23 -11.89 12.27
N ASP A 110 -15.45 -12.45 12.38
CA ASP A 110 -15.67 -13.71 13.09
C ASP A 110 -15.02 -14.90 12.37
N ALA A 111 -15.11 -14.93 11.04
CA ALA A 111 -14.42 -15.93 10.22
C ALA A 111 -12.89 -15.83 10.38
N PHE A 112 -12.36 -14.60 10.37
CA PHE A 112 -10.94 -14.35 10.59
C PHE A 112 -10.47 -14.81 11.97
N LEU A 113 -11.26 -14.57 13.02
CA LEU A 113 -10.93 -15.02 14.38
C LEU A 113 -11.00 -16.54 14.54
N ALA A 114 -11.95 -17.19 13.85
CA ALA A 114 -12.12 -18.64 13.91
C ALA A 114 -10.93 -19.39 13.26
N ASP A 115 -10.33 -18.83 12.21
CA ASP A 115 -9.21 -19.44 11.50
C ASP A 115 -8.20 -18.40 10.99
N LYS A 116 -7.40 -17.85 11.91
CA LYS A 116 -6.40 -16.82 11.60
C LYS A 116 -5.31 -17.30 10.63
N LEU A 117 -5.06 -18.61 10.56
CA LEU A 117 -3.99 -19.17 9.73
C LEU A 117 -4.40 -19.25 8.26
N LYS A 118 -5.69 -19.52 8.00
CA LYS A 118 -6.28 -19.55 6.66
C LYS A 118 -6.32 -18.20 5.97
N PHE A 119 -6.38 -17.11 6.71
CA PHE A 119 -6.62 -15.77 6.17
C PHE A 119 -5.41 -14.85 6.29
N LYS A 120 -5.16 -14.04 5.25
CA LYS A 120 -4.13 -12.99 5.24
C LYS A 120 -4.81 -11.63 5.14
N THR A 121 -4.46 -10.70 6.04
CA THR A 121 -4.92 -9.32 5.95
C THR A 121 -4.04 -8.51 5.01
N PHE A 122 -4.64 -7.53 4.34
CA PHE A 122 -3.92 -6.60 3.50
C PHE A 122 -4.56 -5.22 3.44
N THR A 123 -3.76 -4.22 3.12
CA THR A 123 -4.23 -2.86 2.84
C THR A 123 -3.58 -2.36 1.56
N ARG A 124 -4.38 -1.70 0.71
CA ARG A 124 -3.87 -0.99 -0.48
C ARG A 124 -3.70 0.48 -0.18
N TYR A 125 -2.63 1.06 -0.68
CA TYR A 125 -2.32 2.48 -0.61
C TYR A 125 -2.11 2.98 -2.03
N LEU A 126 -2.56 4.21 -2.29
CA LEU A 126 -2.23 4.95 -3.50
C LEU A 126 -1.20 6.00 -3.10
N ILE A 127 0.01 5.90 -3.66
CA ILE A 127 1.16 6.65 -3.18
C ILE A 127 1.89 7.39 -4.29
N PHE A 128 2.67 8.40 -3.88
CA PHE A 128 3.79 8.93 -4.65
C PHE A 128 5.09 8.74 -3.87
N LEU A 129 6.16 8.38 -4.56
CA LEU A 129 7.52 8.39 -4.07
C LEU A 129 8.07 9.81 -4.21
N VAL A 130 8.75 10.27 -3.17
CA VAL A 130 9.20 11.65 -3.01
C VAL A 130 10.72 11.65 -2.90
N GLY A 131 11.39 12.52 -3.65
CA GLY A 131 12.83 12.77 -3.51
C GLY A 131 13.13 13.70 -2.35
N GLU A 132 14.40 13.82 -1.96
CA GLU A 132 14.81 14.70 -0.85
C GLU A 132 14.44 16.18 -1.04
N ASN A 133 14.30 16.60 -2.30
CA ASN A 133 13.85 17.94 -2.70
C ASN A 133 12.33 18.15 -2.59
N LYS A 134 11.59 17.17 -2.04
CA LYS A 134 10.13 17.13 -1.92
C LYS A 134 9.39 17.12 -3.26
N LYS A 135 10.06 16.72 -4.34
CA LYS A 135 9.45 16.51 -5.65
C LYS A 135 9.06 15.06 -5.81
N PHE A 136 7.97 14.80 -6.53
CA PHE A 136 7.63 13.44 -6.89
C PHE A 136 8.67 12.88 -7.86
N LEU A 137 9.08 11.64 -7.60
CA LEU A 137 10.02 10.92 -8.45
C LEU A 137 9.34 10.35 -9.69
N HIS A 138 8.03 10.49 -9.85
CA HIS A 138 7.25 9.93 -10.96
C HIS A 138 5.96 10.72 -11.19
N GLU A 139 5.35 10.56 -12.37
CA GLU A 139 4.26 11.42 -12.84
C GLU A 139 2.86 10.92 -12.45
N SER A 140 2.68 9.60 -12.33
CA SER A 140 1.41 8.95 -12.00
C SER A 140 1.51 8.17 -10.69
N PRO A 141 0.43 8.03 -9.90
CA PRO A 141 0.50 7.35 -8.61
C PRO A 141 0.81 5.86 -8.75
N LEU A 142 1.45 5.30 -7.72
CA LEU A 142 1.69 3.86 -7.59
C LEU A 142 0.70 3.24 -6.61
N GLN A 143 0.30 2.00 -6.88
CA GLN A 143 -0.39 1.19 -5.89
C GLN A 143 0.62 0.45 -5.02
N LEU A 144 0.52 0.58 -3.71
CA LEU A 144 1.27 -0.21 -2.74
C LEU A 144 0.32 -1.16 -2.02
N THR A 145 0.55 -2.47 -2.13
CA THR A 145 -0.21 -3.48 -1.37
C THR A 145 0.67 -4.04 -0.27
N LEU A 146 0.26 -3.86 0.98
CA LEU A 146 0.97 -4.41 2.13
C LEU A 146 0.13 -5.46 2.83
N ASN A 147 0.74 -6.61 3.11
CA ASN A 147 0.09 -7.77 3.68
C ASN A 147 0.75 -8.16 5.01
N GLY A 148 0.00 -8.88 5.86
CA GLY A 148 0.55 -9.56 7.03
C GLY A 148 1.35 -8.65 7.98
N ALA A 149 2.49 -9.15 8.46
CA ALA A 149 3.31 -8.45 9.46
C ALA A 149 3.90 -7.12 8.96
N ALA A 150 4.40 -7.06 7.72
CA ALA A 150 4.88 -5.82 7.11
C ALA A 150 3.77 -4.77 6.99
N GLY A 151 2.57 -5.18 6.57
CA GLY A 151 1.42 -4.29 6.53
C GLY A 151 0.95 -3.83 7.91
N ALA A 152 1.05 -4.69 8.92
CA ALA A 152 0.70 -4.32 10.29
C ALA A 152 1.66 -3.27 10.87
N SER A 153 2.99 -3.45 10.72
CA SER A 153 3.96 -2.48 11.22
C SER A 153 3.91 -1.17 10.45
N PHE A 154 3.77 -1.19 9.13
CA PHE A 154 3.57 0.01 8.31
C PHE A 154 2.29 0.76 8.69
N SER A 155 1.17 0.05 8.84
CA SER A 155 -0.10 0.71 9.20
C SER A 155 -0.04 1.33 10.58
N LYS A 156 0.60 0.67 11.55
CA LYS A 156 0.73 1.18 12.93
C LYS A 156 1.60 2.43 12.96
N THR A 157 2.73 2.42 12.27
CA THR A 157 3.67 3.56 12.21
C THR A 157 3.10 4.74 11.41
N TYR A 158 2.35 4.48 10.33
CA TYR A 158 1.69 5.53 9.57
C TYR A 158 0.54 6.18 10.36
N CYS A 159 -0.41 5.38 10.85
CA CYS A 159 -1.59 5.90 11.54
C CYS A 159 -2.32 4.81 12.33
N GLU A 160 -2.30 4.95 13.66
CA GLU A 160 -3.10 4.12 14.56
C GLU A 160 -4.42 4.81 14.91
N TYR A 161 -5.51 4.05 14.85
CA TYR A 161 -6.85 4.53 15.23
C TYR A 161 -7.34 3.83 16.49
N GLN A 162 -7.87 4.60 17.43
CA GLN A 162 -8.63 4.11 18.57
C GLN A 162 -9.99 4.82 18.60
N GLN A 163 -11.08 4.05 18.63
CA GLN A 163 -12.46 4.59 18.65
C GLN A 163 -12.74 5.61 17.53
N GLY A 164 -12.18 5.39 16.34
CA GLY A 164 -12.35 6.26 15.17
C GLY A 164 -11.53 7.56 15.19
N LYS A 165 -10.65 7.74 16.17
CA LYS A 165 -9.72 8.88 16.25
C LYS A 165 -8.28 8.42 16.04
N VAL A 166 -7.48 9.27 15.41
CA VAL A 166 -6.04 9.06 15.29
C VAL A 166 -5.41 9.22 16.67
N THR A 167 -4.69 8.19 17.13
CA THR A 167 -4.05 8.20 18.46
C THR A 167 -2.54 8.26 18.40
N SER A 168 -1.92 7.61 17.43
CA SER A 168 -0.47 7.52 17.29
C SER A 168 -0.03 7.37 15.83
N GLY A 169 1.28 7.36 15.60
CA GLY A 169 1.90 7.28 14.29
C GLY A 169 2.12 8.65 13.62
N PHE A 170 2.69 8.60 12.43
CA PHE A 170 3.08 9.77 11.63
C PHE A 170 1.95 10.79 11.49
N VAL A 171 0.73 10.36 11.20
CA VAL A 171 -0.43 11.27 11.04
C VAL A 171 -0.71 12.06 12.33
N ALA A 172 -0.64 11.39 13.48
CA ALA A 172 -0.88 12.04 14.78
C ALA A 172 0.19 13.10 15.08
N GLU A 173 1.45 12.77 14.79
CA GLU A 173 2.58 13.68 15.00
C GLU A 173 2.54 14.86 14.05
N LEU A 174 2.18 14.62 12.78
CA LEU A 174 2.05 15.67 11.76
C LEU A 174 0.99 16.70 12.15
N GLU A 175 -0.18 16.26 12.64
CA GLU A 175 -1.23 17.16 13.12
C GLU A 175 -0.77 18.01 14.31
N LYS A 176 -0.09 17.39 15.28
CA LYS A 176 0.45 18.08 16.47
C LYS A 176 1.52 19.10 16.07
N ALA A 177 2.48 18.70 15.24
CA ALA A 177 3.55 19.56 14.76
C ALA A 177 2.98 20.75 13.96
N TYR A 178 2.01 20.50 13.09
CA TYR A 178 1.32 21.55 12.33
C TYR A 178 0.57 22.54 13.24
N ALA A 179 -0.18 22.05 14.22
CA ALA A 179 -0.90 22.91 15.16
C ALA A 179 0.04 23.82 15.95
N VAL A 180 1.14 23.28 16.48
CA VAL A 180 2.14 24.05 17.22
C VAL A 180 2.88 25.03 16.31
N TYR A 181 3.25 24.63 15.09
CA TYR A 181 3.84 25.52 14.08
C TYR A 181 2.93 26.71 13.76
N ARG A 182 1.61 26.47 13.66
CA ARG A 182 0.60 27.52 13.45
C ARG A 182 0.21 28.28 14.72
N LYS A 183 0.72 27.89 15.89
CA LYS A 183 0.33 28.42 17.21
C LYS A 183 -1.18 28.30 17.46
N GLN A 184 -1.76 27.17 17.09
CA GLN A 184 -3.19 26.87 17.21
C GLN A 184 -3.42 25.61 18.06
N PRO A 185 -4.61 25.45 18.66
CA PRO A 185 -4.99 24.19 19.30
C PRO A 185 -4.97 23.02 18.30
N VAL A 186 -4.61 21.83 18.79
CA VAL A 186 -4.66 20.60 17.98
C VAL A 186 -6.10 20.32 17.59
N THR A 187 -6.35 20.32 16.28
CA THR A 187 -7.66 20.02 15.69
C THR A 187 -7.47 18.89 14.67
N PRO A 188 -8.31 17.84 14.71
CA PRO A 188 -8.24 16.76 13.74
C PRO A 188 -8.29 17.29 12.32
N LYS A 189 -7.45 16.76 11.43
CA LYS A 189 -7.40 17.14 10.03
C LYS A 189 -8.05 16.07 9.15
N GLY A 190 -8.50 16.50 7.98
CA GLY A 190 -9.12 15.62 7.01
C GLY A 190 -8.09 14.81 6.20
N PRO A 191 -8.52 13.73 5.50
CA PRO A 191 -7.59 12.87 4.77
C PRO A 191 -6.77 13.59 3.68
N LEU A 192 -7.32 14.65 3.07
CA LEU A 192 -6.57 15.46 2.09
C LEU A 192 -5.38 16.19 2.72
N PHE A 193 -5.49 16.63 3.98
CA PHE A 193 -4.35 17.21 4.70
C PHE A 193 -3.30 16.12 4.98
N HIS A 194 -3.71 14.92 5.40
CA HIS A 194 -2.79 13.80 5.63
C HIS A 194 -2.06 13.40 4.35
N ALA A 195 -2.73 13.49 3.20
CA ALA A 195 -2.13 13.26 1.89
C ALA A 195 -1.04 14.26 1.50
N HIS A 196 -0.85 15.37 2.24
CA HIS A 196 0.28 16.27 2.05
C HIS A 196 1.48 15.92 2.94
N GLY A 197 1.32 14.98 3.88
CA GLY A 197 2.42 14.50 4.72
C GLY A 197 3.35 13.58 3.94
N ILE A 198 4.66 13.82 4.09
CA ILE A 198 5.71 12.95 3.56
C ILE A 198 6.08 11.96 4.65
N PHE A 199 5.52 10.76 4.57
CA PHE A 199 5.84 9.65 5.45
C PHE A 199 7.19 9.03 5.03
N SER A 200 8.17 9.03 5.93
CA SER A 200 9.51 8.50 5.69
C SER A 200 9.78 7.29 6.60
N PRO A 201 9.22 6.11 6.28
CA PRO A 201 9.44 4.90 7.06
C PRO A 201 10.91 4.44 7.02
N ILE A 202 11.34 3.84 8.13
CA ILE A 202 12.61 3.13 8.26
C ILE A 202 12.29 1.64 8.30
N ILE A 203 12.79 0.92 7.30
CA ILE A 203 12.51 -0.51 7.11
C ILE A 203 13.73 -1.32 7.54
N GLU A 204 13.52 -2.23 8.48
CA GLU A 204 14.54 -3.16 8.95
C GLU A 204 14.02 -4.60 8.90
N CYS A 205 14.96 -5.54 8.96
CA CYS A 205 14.67 -6.96 9.05
C CYS A 205 14.32 -7.35 10.49
N GLU A 206 13.11 -7.86 10.72
CA GLU A 206 12.68 -8.38 12.02
C GLU A 206 12.05 -9.77 11.89
N GLU A 207 12.27 -10.63 12.89
CA GLU A 207 11.50 -11.86 13.04
C GLU A 207 10.10 -11.54 13.57
N ARG A 208 9.07 -11.90 12.81
CA ARG A 208 7.66 -11.70 13.21
C ARG A 208 6.83 -12.92 12.89
N GLY A 209 5.84 -13.18 13.75
CA GLY A 209 4.91 -14.28 13.58
C GLY A 209 4.43 -14.85 14.90
N ILE A 210 3.75 -15.99 14.81
CA ILE A 210 3.34 -16.81 15.95
C ILE A 210 3.81 -18.22 15.62
N GLU A 211 4.41 -18.91 16.58
CA GLU A 211 4.86 -20.29 16.39
C GLU A 211 3.76 -21.18 15.79
N PRO A 212 4.06 -22.00 14.77
CA PRO A 212 5.38 -22.25 14.15
C PRO A 212 5.74 -21.30 12.98
N ASN A 213 4.91 -20.30 12.65
CA ASN A 213 5.06 -19.42 11.49
C ASN A 213 5.78 -18.11 11.82
N ILE A 214 7.01 -18.19 12.35
CA ILE A 214 7.90 -17.03 12.52
C ILE A 214 8.75 -16.91 11.24
N ALA A 215 8.76 -15.73 10.63
CA ALA A 215 9.51 -15.44 9.41
C ALA A 215 10.27 -14.11 9.54
N LEU A 216 11.29 -13.94 8.71
CA LEU A 216 11.95 -12.64 8.54
C LEU A 216 11.07 -11.73 7.70
N VAL A 217 10.83 -10.52 8.18
CA VAL A 217 9.90 -9.58 7.58
C VAL A 217 10.57 -8.23 7.43
N ALA A 218 10.34 -7.57 6.30
CA ALA A 218 10.70 -6.18 6.09
C ALA A 218 9.69 -5.31 6.84
N SER A 219 10.07 -4.94 8.07
CA SER A 219 9.19 -4.28 9.03
C SER A 219 9.48 -2.78 9.09
N THR A 220 8.44 -1.97 9.10
CA THR A 220 8.59 -0.55 9.44
C THR A 220 8.79 -0.43 10.95
N VAL A 221 10.05 -0.26 11.36
CA VAL A 221 10.45 -0.20 12.78
C VAL A 221 10.28 1.19 13.35
N ASP A 222 10.47 2.21 12.52
CA ASP A 222 10.36 3.62 12.89
C ASP A 222 10.05 4.48 11.65
N PHE A 223 9.94 5.78 11.83
CA PHE A 223 9.83 6.75 10.74
C PHE A 223 10.47 8.08 11.14
N LYS A 224 10.83 8.89 10.15
CA LYS A 224 11.34 10.23 10.46
C LYS A 224 10.22 11.10 11.03
N HIS A 225 10.37 11.51 12.28
CA HIS A 225 9.33 12.19 13.05
C HIS A 225 9.13 13.67 12.64
N PRO A 226 7.90 14.08 12.25
CA PRO A 226 7.58 15.48 12.06
C PRO A 226 7.51 16.18 13.42
N THR A 227 8.39 17.15 13.63
CA THR A 227 8.39 18.04 14.79
C THR A 227 8.10 19.46 14.31
N VAL A 228 7.94 20.41 15.23
CA VAL A 228 7.78 21.83 14.88
C VAL A 228 8.97 22.35 14.05
N GLY A 229 10.18 21.91 14.37
CA GLY A 229 11.40 22.32 13.67
C GLY A 229 11.61 21.62 12.32
N THR A 230 11.05 20.43 12.14
CA THR A 230 11.21 19.62 10.93
C THR A 230 9.96 19.53 10.07
N LEU A 231 8.85 20.19 10.45
CA LEU A 231 7.56 20.10 9.77
C LEU A 231 7.66 20.44 8.27
N THR A 232 8.44 21.47 7.92
CA THR A 232 8.59 21.91 6.52
C THR A 232 9.30 20.89 5.64
N GLN A 233 10.03 19.94 6.24
CA GLN A 233 10.67 18.82 5.53
C GLN A 233 9.65 17.71 5.22
N TYR A 234 8.67 17.51 6.10
CA TYR A 234 7.70 16.39 6.01
C TYR A 234 6.30 16.79 5.56
N LEU A 235 6.12 18.00 5.02
CA LEU A 235 4.83 18.50 4.56
C LEU A 235 4.96 19.19 3.21
N ILE A 236 4.18 18.73 2.22
CA ILE A 236 4.04 19.38 0.93
C ILE A 236 3.27 20.70 1.11
N ALA A 237 3.82 21.80 0.59
CA ALA A 237 3.21 23.12 0.71
C ALA A 237 1.95 23.20 -0.17
N SER A 238 0.88 23.82 0.34
CA SER A 238 -0.42 23.86 -0.34
C SER A 238 -0.45 24.67 -1.65
N ASP A 239 0.56 25.49 -1.88
CA ASP A 239 0.77 26.32 -3.07
C ASP A 239 1.80 25.73 -4.05
N SER A 240 2.33 24.54 -3.75
CA SER A 240 3.28 23.85 -4.61
C SER A 240 2.60 23.12 -5.78
N PRO A 241 3.31 22.88 -6.91
CA PRO A 241 2.83 22.02 -7.98
C PRO A 241 2.47 20.61 -7.49
N GLU A 242 3.21 20.08 -6.52
CA GLU A 242 2.98 18.76 -5.93
C GLU A 242 1.62 18.70 -5.22
N SER A 243 1.21 19.79 -4.54
CA SER A 243 -0.13 19.88 -3.93
C SER A 243 -1.25 19.81 -4.96
N ALA A 244 -1.07 20.40 -6.15
CA ALA A 244 -2.05 20.31 -7.22
C ALA A 244 -2.21 18.86 -7.72
N ILE A 245 -1.10 18.13 -7.85
CA ILE A 245 -1.10 16.71 -8.22
C ILE A 245 -1.79 15.87 -7.14
N ILE A 246 -1.49 16.11 -5.86
CA ILE A 246 -2.15 15.43 -4.73
C ILE A 246 -3.66 15.68 -4.77
N CYS A 247 -4.10 16.93 -4.87
CA CYS A 247 -5.52 17.28 -4.87
C CYS A 247 -6.26 16.62 -6.05
N LYS A 248 -5.68 16.70 -7.26
CA LYS A 248 -6.27 16.06 -8.46
C LYS A 248 -6.39 14.55 -8.27
N THR A 249 -5.30 13.89 -7.91
CA THR A 249 -5.25 12.43 -7.71
C THR A 249 -6.18 11.99 -6.59
N PHE A 250 -6.25 12.77 -5.51
CA PHE A 250 -7.15 12.48 -4.40
C PHE A 250 -8.60 12.41 -4.89
N GLU A 251 -9.07 13.41 -5.63
CA GLU A 251 -10.44 13.42 -6.16
C GLU A 251 -10.69 12.35 -7.23
N GLU A 252 -9.76 12.18 -8.17
CA GLU A 252 -9.84 11.19 -9.25
C GLU A 252 -9.98 9.76 -8.70
N TYR A 253 -9.28 9.46 -7.60
CA TYR A 253 -9.27 8.14 -6.96
C TYR A 253 -10.12 8.10 -5.67
N LYS A 254 -11.20 8.88 -5.58
CA LYS A 254 -12.09 8.90 -4.39
C LYS A 254 -12.72 7.56 -4.03
N ASP A 255 -12.81 6.65 -5.00
CA ASP A 255 -13.36 5.31 -4.84
C ASP A 255 -12.28 4.22 -4.80
N PHE A 256 -11.00 4.60 -4.69
CA PHE A 256 -9.90 3.67 -4.55
C PHE A 256 -10.08 2.71 -3.38
N GLY A 257 -9.95 1.41 -3.67
CA GLY A 257 -10.10 0.34 -2.69
C GLY A 257 -11.54 0.07 -2.23
N LYS A 258 -12.54 0.83 -2.72
CA LYS A 258 -13.96 0.50 -2.51
C LYS A 258 -14.38 -0.57 -3.50
N GLU A 259 -15.26 -1.47 -3.07
CA GLU A 259 -15.83 -2.47 -3.97
C GLU A 259 -16.92 -1.83 -4.82
N PRO A 260 -17.02 -2.16 -6.13
CA PRO A 260 -18.29 -2.00 -6.83
C PRO A 260 -19.31 -2.92 -6.16
N VAL A 261 -20.50 -2.39 -5.87
CA VAL A 261 -21.60 -3.14 -5.26
C VAL A 261 -21.89 -4.38 -6.12
N LYS A 262 -21.40 -5.56 -5.72
CA LYS A 262 -21.77 -6.83 -6.35
C LYS A 262 -23.13 -7.25 -5.81
N VAL A 263 -24.09 -7.41 -6.71
CA VAL A 263 -25.39 -8.05 -6.44
C VAL A 263 -25.11 -9.49 -5.99
N GLU A 264 -25.63 -9.84 -4.82
CA GLU A 264 -25.38 -11.12 -4.14
C GLU A 264 -25.66 -12.32 -5.06
N SER A 265 -24.70 -13.24 -5.13
CA SER A 265 -24.95 -14.63 -5.50
C SER A 265 -24.86 -15.48 -4.22
N PRO A 266 -25.70 -16.51 -4.03
CA PRO A 266 -25.78 -17.23 -2.76
C PRO A 266 -24.48 -17.99 -2.46
N LYS A 267 -23.93 -17.81 -1.26
CA LYS A 267 -22.76 -18.57 -0.77
C LYS A 267 -23.18 -20.00 -0.42
N LEU A 268 -22.55 -20.99 -1.07
CA LEU A 268 -22.53 -22.39 -0.60
C LEU A 268 -21.52 -22.51 0.55
N ALA A 269 -21.97 -23.08 1.66
CA ALA A 269 -21.13 -23.43 2.80
C ALA A 269 -20.31 -24.69 2.49
N MET A 270 -19.01 -24.66 2.77
CA MET A 270 -18.26 -25.88 3.04
C MET A 270 -17.46 -25.71 4.33
N ALA A 271 -17.85 -26.50 5.33
CA ALA A 271 -17.05 -26.76 6.52
C ALA A 271 -15.96 -27.77 6.14
N GLY A 272 -14.71 -27.42 6.42
CA GLY A 272 -13.56 -28.31 6.33
C GLY A 272 -12.59 -27.93 7.43
N VAL A 273 -12.41 -28.84 8.39
CA VAL A 273 -11.38 -28.76 9.44
C VAL A 273 -10.05 -29.12 8.81
N SER A 274 -8.98 -28.35 9.01
CA SER A 274 -7.61 -28.77 8.65
C SER A 274 -6.58 -27.88 9.35
N SER A 275 -5.79 -28.42 10.28
CA SER A 275 -4.43 -28.95 10.08
C SER A 275 -3.34 -27.87 10.21
N SER A 276 -2.27 -28.21 10.92
CA SER A 276 -1.12 -27.34 11.19
C SER A 276 -0.26 -27.17 9.93
N TYR A 277 -0.63 -26.26 9.04
CA TYR A 277 0.15 -25.92 7.86
C TYR A 277 1.24 -24.87 8.19
N ILE A 278 2.45 -25.15 7.71
CA ILE A 278 3.55 -24.18 7.57
C ILE A 278 3.40 -23.58 6.17
N TYR A 279 3.22 -22.27 6.07
CA TYR A 279 3.06 -21.59 4.78
C TYR A 279 4.40 -21.01 4.33
N ALA A 280 4.78 -21.26 3.07
CA ALA A 280 5.96 -20.64 2.47
C ALA A 280 5.80 -19.12 2.36
N ASP A 281 6.92 -18.39 2.43
CA ASP A 281 6.93 -16.95 2.21
C ASP A 281 6.63 -16.66 0.73
N GLU A 282 5.43 -16.15 0.48
CA GLU A 282 5.02 -15.69 -0.85
C GLU A 282 5.60 -14.29 -1.12
N ASP A 283 6.71 -14.25 -1.86
CA ASP A 283 7.19 -13.06 -2.57
C ASP A 283 6.66 -13.04 -4.02
N ASP A 284 5.47 -13.58 -4.27
CA ASP A 284 4.94 -13.63 -5.63
C ASP A 284 4.49 -12.23 -6.06
N PHE A 285 5.21 -11.63 -7.02
CA PHE A 285 4.85 -10.37 -7.66
C PHE A 285 3.73 -10.59 -8.70
N GLY A 286 2.76 -11.43 -8.35
CA GLY A 286 1.51 -11.58 -9.08
C GLY A 286 0.67 -10.31 -8.96
N TYR A 287 -0.17 -10.07 -9.96
CA TYR A 287 -1.07 -8.93 -9.95
C TYR A 287 -1.91 -8.90 -8.65
N PRO A 288 -2.02 -7.77 -7.93
CA PRO A 288 -2.83 -7.72 -6.72
C PRO A 288 -4.30 -8.01 -7.07
N PRO A 289 -4.92 -9.05 -6.49
CA PRO A 289 -6.21 -9.56 -6.94
C PRO A 289 -7.33 -8.54 -6.68
N TYR A 290 -7.98 -8.00 -7.73
CA TYR A 290 -8.98 -6.92 -7.62
C TYR A 290 -10.05 -7.16 -6.55
#